data_AF-A0A699SC38-F1
#
_entry.id   AF-A0A699SC38-F1
#
_cell.length_a   1.000
_cell.length_b   1.000
_cell.length_c   1.000
_cell.angle_alpha   90.00
_cell.angle_beta   90.00
_cell.angle_gamma   90.00
#
_symmetry.space_group_name_H-M   'P 1'
#
loop_
_entity.id
_entity.type
_entity.pdbx_description
1 polymer ?
#
loop_
_entity_poly.entity_id
_entity_poly.type
_entity_poly.pdbx_seq_one_letter_code
_entity_poly.pdbx_strand_id
1 'polypeptide(L)' 'SKHIDIRYHFIKEHVENEVIELYFVNTKYQLADLFTKALGRDRIEFLTNKLGMRSFTPETLKQLMNEEDE' A
#
# COMPACT_ATOMS: atom_id res chain seq x y z
N SER A 1 11.27 -16.14 20.01
CA SER A 1 9.84 -16.33 20.34
C SER A 1 9.19 -15.12 20.99
N LYS A 2 9.70 -14.58 22.10
CA LYS A 2 9.06 -13.46 22.85
C LYS A 2 8.56 -12.28 22.00
N HIS A 3 9.28 -11.87 20.95
CA HIS A 3 8.86 -10.75 20.11
C HIS A 3 7.61 -11.02 19.26
N ILE A 4 7.35 -12.29 18.89
CA ILE A 4 6.15 -12.69 18.16
C ILE A 4 4.96 -12.63 19.11
N ASP A 5 5.09 -13.22 20.29
CA ASP A 5 4.04 -13.28 21.31
C ASP A 5 3.61 -11.87 21.73
N ILE A 6 4.58 -10.96 21.96
CA ILE A 6 4.29 -9.55 22.30
C ILE A 6 3.48 -8.86 21.20
N ARG A 7 3.88 -9.01 19.93
CA ARG A 7 3.18 -8.38 18.80
C ARG A 7 1.78 -8.95 18.60
N TYR A 8 1.64 -10.27 18.76
CA TYR A 8 0.35 -10.94 18.65
C TYR A 8 -0.63 -10.43 19.71
N HIS A 9 -0.24 -10.41 20.98
CA HIS A 9 -1.11 -9.93 22.06
C HIS A 9 -1.47 -8.45 21.89
N PHE A 10 -0.51 -7.61 21.50
CA PHE A 10 -0.76 -6.20 21.23
C PHE A 10 -1.82 -5.99 20.13
N ILE A 11 -1.68 -6.68 18.99
CA ILE A 11 -2.65 -6.56 17.88
C ILE A 11 -4.01 -7.12 18.29
N LYS A 12 -4.05 -8.28 18.98
CA LYS A 12 -5.30 -8.92 19.42
C LYS A 12 -6.11 -8.00 20.34
N GLU A 13 -5.45 -7.37 21.31
CA GLU A 13 -6.10 -6.43 22.24
C GLU A 13 -6.74 -5.24 21.49
N HIS A 14 -6.07 -4.67 20.49
CA HIS A 14 -6.61 -3.55 19.71
C HIS A 14 -7.78 -3.96 18.82
N VAL A 15 -7.80 -5.22 18.37
CA VAL A 15 -8.93 -5.78 17.62
C VAL A 15 -10.13 -6.02 18.56
N GLU A 16 -9.90 -6.60 19.74
CA GLU A 16 -10.94 -6.83 20.75
C GLU A 16 -11.56 -5.52 21.27
N ASN A 17 -10.76 -4.46 21.35
CA ASN A 17 -11.21 -3.11 21.72
C ASN A 17 -11.80 -2.32 20.53
N GLU A 18 -11.98 -2.95 19.37
CA GLU A 18 -12.54 -2.34 18.14
C GLU A 18 -11.76 -1.10 17.63
N VAL A 19 -10.51 -0.92 18.08
CA VAL A 19 -9.61 0.15 17.60
C VAL A 19 -9.09 -0.17 16.20
N ILE A 20 -8.98 -1.46 15.87
CA ILE A 20 -8.53 -1.95 14.58
C ILE A 20 -9.49 -3.02 14.08
N GLU A 21 -9.90 -2.91 12.82
CA GLU A 21 -10.65 -3.96 12.13
C GLU A 21 -9.73 -4.69 11.14
N LEU A 22 -9.82 -6.02 11.12
CA LEU A 22 -9.00 -6.87 10.26
C LEU A 22 -9.81 -7.44 9.10
N TYR A 23 -9.28 -7.26 7.90
CA TYR A 23 -9.84 -7.83 6.68
C TYR A 23 -8.85 -8.76 6.01
N PHE A 24 -9.33 -9.90 5.53
CA PHE A 24 -8.51 -10.77 4.71
C PHE A 24 -8.34 -10.15 3.31
N VAL A 25 -7.08 -9.98 2.90
CA VAL A 25 -6.71 -9.59 1.55
C VAL A 25 -5.90 -10.73 0.93
N ASN A 26 -6.37 -11.23 -0.22
CA ASN A 26 -5.62 -12.23 -0.95
C ASN A 26 -4.25 -11.64 -1.36
N THR A 27 -3.16 -12.40 -1.21
CA THR A 27 -1.79 -11.94 -1.49
C THR A 27 -1.62 -11.32 -2.88
N LYS A 28 -2.41 -11.76 -3.87
CA LYS A 28 -2.43 -11.19 -5.22
C LYS A 28 -2.97 -9.75 -5.28
N TYR A 29 -3.62 -9.26 -4.24
CA TYR A 29 -4.20 -7.91 -4.20
C TYR A 29 -3.68 -7.07 -3.02
N GLN A 30 -2.69 -7.57 -2.27
CA GLN A 30 -2.10 -6.84 -1.16
C GLN A 30 -1.24 -5.68 -1.66
N LEU A 31 -1.80 -4.47 -1.73
CA LEU A 31 -1.14 -3.27 -2.23
C LEU A 31 0.10 -2.89 -1.41
N ALA A 32 0.11 -3.20 -0.11
CA ALA A 32 1.25 -2.95 0.77
C ALA A 32 2.53 -3.70 0.35
N ASP A 33 2.40 -4.81 -0.41
CA ASP A 33 3.56 -5.54 -0.93
C ASP A 33 4.42 -4.68 -1.86
N LEU A 34 3.84 -3.65 -2.50
CA LEU A 34 4.57 -2.69 -3.34
C LEU A 34 5.67 -1.96 -2.57
N PHE A 35 5.44 -1.67 -1.28
CA PHE A 35 6.35 -0.88 -0.44
C PHE A 35 7.23 -1.73 0.48
N THR A 36 6.90 -3.02 0.64
CA THR A 36 7.50 -3.87 1.68
C THR A 36 8.28 -5.05 1.11
N LYS A 37 8.15 -5.35 -0.18
CA LYS A 37 8.79 -6.50 -0.83
C LYS A 37 9.53 -6.09 -2.10
N ALA A 38 10.59 -6.84 -2.41
CA ALA A 38 11.19 -6.82 -3.74
C ALA A 38 10.35 -7.70 -4.67
N LEU A 39 9.61 -7.07 -5.59
CA LEU A 39 8.71 -7.74 -6.52
C LEU A 39 9.24 -7.67 -7.96
N GLY A 40 8.85 -8.63 -8.80
CA GLY A 40 9.10 -8.57 -10.23
C GLY A 40 8.28 -7.47 -10.92
N ARG A 41 8.73 -7.01 -12.08
CA ARG A 41 8.12 -5.89 -12.84
C ARG A 41 6.62 -6.07 -13.05
N ASP A 42 6.18 -7.22 -13.57
CA ASP A 42 4.77 -7.49 -13.86
C ASP A 42 3.90 -7.36 -12.61
N ARG A 43 4.45 -7.75 -11.45
CA ARG A 43 3.77 -7.66 -10.16
C ARG A 43 3.68 -6.22 -9.67
N ILE A 44 4.74 -5.44 -9.86
CA ILE A 44 4.76 -4.02 -9.57
C ILE A 44 3.72 -3.30 -10.43
N GLU A 45 3.75 -3.50 -11.75
CA GLU A 45 2.81 -2.87 -12.69
C GLU A 45 1.35 -3.20 -12.36
N PHE A 46 1.06 -4.46 -12.04
CA PHE A 46 -0.28 -4.87 -11.60
C PHE A 46 -0.72 -4.10 -10.34
N LEU A 47 0.14 -4.01 -9.33
CA LEU A 47 -0.19 -3.35 -8.06
C LEU A 47 -0.26 -1.83 -8.20
N THR A 48 0.61 -1.19 -8.98
CA THR A 48 0.57 0.26 -9.23
C THR A 48 -0.70 0.66 -9.96
N ASN A 49 -1.12 -0.13 -10.96
CA ASN A 49 -2.39 0.07 -11.66
C ASN A 49 -3.58 -0.08 -10.70
N LYS A 50 -3.55 -1.09 -9.83
CA LYS A 50 -4.61 -1.31 -8.84
C LYS A 50 -4.68 -0.22 -7.77
N LEU A 51 -3.54 0.35 -7.40
CA LEU A 51 -3.42 1.49 -6.47
C LEU A 51 -3.88 2.82 -7.11
N GLY A 52 -4.08 2.86 -8.44
CA GLY A 52 -4.47 4.06 -9.16
C GLY A 52 -3.31 5.03 -9.43
N MET A 53 -2.07 4.54 -9.35
CA MET A 53 -0.90 5.36 -9.65
C MET A 53 -0.85 5.69 -11.13
N ARG A 54 -0.53 6.95 -11.45
CA ARG A 54 -0.36 7.43 -12.83
C ARG A 54 1.11 7.73 -13.08
N SER A 55 1.62 7.24 -14.20
CA SER A 55 2.93 7.62 -14.70
C SER A 55 2.82 8.88 -15.54
N PHE A 56 3.70 9.84 -15.30
CA PHE A 56 3.77 11.07 -16.08
C PHE A 56 5.17 11.25 -16.62
N THR A 57 5.26 11.77 -17.83
CA THR A 57 6.50 12.31 -18.38
C THR A 57 6.84 13.64 -17.68
N PRO A 58 8.12 14.04 -17.60
CA PRO A 58 8.50 15.35 -17.05
C PRO A 58 7.74 16.52 -17.71
N GLU A 59 7.44 16.42 -19.00
CA GLU A 59 6.71 17.42 -19.77
C GLU A 59 5.25 17.50 -19.32
N THR A 60 4.57 16.35 -19.21
CA THR A 60 3.18 16.30 -18.71
C THR A 60 3.06 16.72 -17.25
N LEU A 61 4.08 16.45 -16.42
CA LEU A 61 4.11 16.94 -15.03
C LEU A 61 4.19 18.46 -14.99
N LYS A 62 5.07 19.05 -15.80
CA LYS A 62 5.19 20.52 -15.88
C LYS A 62 3.89 21.17 -16.36
N GLN A 63 3.18 20.56 -17.30
CA GLN A 63 1.88 21.06 -17.76
C GLN A 63 0.84 21.06 -16.63
N LEU A 64 0.69 19.94 -15.93
CA LEU A 64 -0.25 19.84 -14.80
C LEU A 64 0.06 20.82 -13.66
N MET A 65 1.35 21.04 -13.37
CA MET A 65 1.77 21.98 -12.32
C MET A 65 1.51 23.45 -12.68
N ASN A 66 1.40 23.78 -13.97
CA ASN A 66 1.13 25.14 -14.44
C ASN A 66 -0.38 25.41 -14.63
N GLU A 67 -1.21 24.36 -14.67
CA GLU A 67 -2.67 24.47 -14.83
C GLU A 67 -3.40 24.73 -13.50
N GLU A 68 -2.74 24.64 -12.34
CA GLU A 68 -3.34 24.94 -11.02
C GLU A 68 -3.31 26.44 -10.65
N ASP A 69 -2.68 27.29 -11.47
CA ASP A 69 -2.51 28.74 -11.24
C ASP A 69 -3.47 29.65 -12.05
N GLU A 70 -4.51 29.11 -12.72
CA GLU A 70 -5.65 29.85 -13.32
C GLU A 70 -7.00 29.43 -12.71
#